data_AF-A0A9W7YGH5-F1
#
_entry.id   AF-A0A9W7YGH5-F1
#
_cell.length_a   1.000
_cell.length_b   1.000
_cell.length_c   1.000
_cell.angle_alpha   90.00
_cell.angle_beta   90.00
_cell.angle_gamma   90.00
#
_symmetry.space_group_name_H-M   'P 1'
#
loop_
_entity.id
_entity.type
_entity.pdbx_description
1 polymer ?
#
loop_
_entity_poly.entity_id
_entity_poly.type
_entity_poly.pdbx_seq_one_letter_code
_entity_poly.pdbx_strand_id
1 'polypeptide(L)'
;MAAAASLALPVPALAAFNKYTTQYPLDRLHYILFQLLLVILVPALAAASGWVGSGVRLELTRDGARQEAASPQPGQPRQSTAASPEAAPAHGGSHVVAAQEPARKLAEHKYAAQCVEIERRFLELAAGSGGAGSGGDAASPWVPLTSLARPYPVSVEGHTAKPFCFRVVFYAPTAPGTAFDLLSDILRRPEWDELTEATRVVEELGPVDSIHYVKMKAVWPTAARDSLLLSHLAAVRTRDGDDGFLNVSQSIVDDRVPENVAAGIVRMEAAIAGQLVTKAPSAELKQLGLQGEHWCKVVQVADGDLKGWIPKSVIKFIATQALPRSLSKVCQQLSTLPPSASSQLLAEAPMLAPTPAPTPTLARPRHASSARAPLHRGLVAPPAGGRWSAWLRVLLRYAAPALVAAATSLLVQFVIGRRWRRR
;
A
#
# COMPACT_ATOMS: atom_id res chain seq x y z
N MET A 1 -3.58 -41.13 24.14
CA MET A 1 -3.53 -39.71 24.59
C MET A 1 -2.26 -38.96 24.19
N ALA A 2 -1.10 -39.60 23.94
CA ALA A 2 0.11 -38.88 23.50
C ALA A 2 0.04 -38.23 22.10
N ALA A 3 -0.80 -38.75 21.19
CA ALA A 3 -1.07 -38.12 19.89
C ALA A 3 -1.93 -36.84 19.99
N ALA A 4 -2.72 -36.69 21.06
CA ALA A 4 -3.49 -35.47 21.32
C ALA A 4 -2.61 -34.36 21.91
N ALA A 5 -1.53 -34.70 22.60
CA ALA A 5 -0.57 -33.72 23.15
C ALA A 5 0.38 -33.13 22.09
N SER A 6 0.61 -33.84 20.97
CA SER A 6 1.50 -33.38 19.88
C SER A 6 0.80 -32.44 18.89
N LEU A 7 -0.53 -32.28 18.99
CA LEU A 7 -1.34 -31.37 18.17
C LEU A 7 -1.48 -29.96 18.77
N ALA A 8 -0.84 -29.70 19.90
CA ALA A 8 -0.89 -28.43 20.60
C ALA A 8 0.51 -27.80 20.72
N LEU A 9 1.18 -27.56 19.59
CA LEU A 9 2.07 -26.40 19.56
C LEU A 9 1.16 -25.19 19.42
N PRO A 10 0.93 -24.41 20.50
CA PRO A 10 0.03 -23.27 20.43
C PRO A 10 0.57 -22.33 19.33
N VAL A 11 -0.32 -21.78 18.50
CA VAL A 11 0.00 -20.79 17.44
C VAL A 11 1.06 -19.75 17.90
N PRO A 12 1.05 -19.26 19.16
CA PRO A 12 2.13 -18.45 19.74
C PRO A 12 3.56 -19.01 19.60
N ALA A 13 3.76 -20.32 19.79
CA ALA A 13 5.08 -20.95 19.74
C ALA A 13 5.59 -21.05 18.29
N LEU A 14 4.72 -21.40 17.33
CA LEU A 14 5.05 -21.36 15.91
C LEU A 14 5.31 -19.93 15.44
N ALA A 15 4.55 -18.96 15.94
CA ALA A 15 4.77 -17.55 15.64
C ALA A 15 6.09 -17.01 16.21
N ALA A 16 6.44 -17.41 17.44
CA ALA A 16 7.73 -17.09 18.03
C ALA A 16 8.89 -17.73 17.25
N PHE A 17 8.79 -19.03 16.91
CA PHE A 17 9.79 -19.72 16.12
C PHE A 17 9.98 -19.09 14.74
N ASN A 18 8.88 -18.74 14.05
CA ASN A 18 8.93 -18.07 12.75
C ASN A 18 9.62 -16.70 12.82
N LYS A 19 9.34 -15.92 13.88
CA LYS A 19 9.97 -14.63 14.14
C LYS A 19 11.50 -14.74 14.29
N TYR A 20 12.00 -15.86 14.81
CA TYR A 20 13.44 -16.06 15.03
C TYR A 20 14.16 -16.76 13.86
N THR A 21 13.46 -17.48 12.99
CA THR A 21 14.09 -18.36 11.98
C THR A 21 13.85 -17.94 10.55
N THR A 22 12.79 -17.19 10.25
CA THR A 22 12.50 -16.74 8.89
C THR A 22 12.32 -15.23 8.90
N GLN A 23 13.00 -14.54 7.98
CA GLN A 23 12.88 -13.08 7.82
C GLN A 23 11.54 -12.65 7.19
N TYR A 24 10.55 -13.55 7.10
CA TYR A 24 9.25 -13.29 6.47
C TYR A 24 8.11 -13.34 7.51
N PRO A 25 7.26 -12.31 7.59
CA PRO A 25 6.08 -12.34 8.45
C PRO A 25 5.04 -13.31 7.86
N LEU A 26 4.98 -14.54 8.38
CA LEU A 26 3.89 -15.45 8.10
C LEU A 26 2.61 -14.92 8.76
N ASP A 27 1.53 -14.80 7.98
CA ASP A 27 0.21 -14.40 8.50
C ASP A 27 -0.53 -15.58 9.15
N ARG A 28 -1.69 -15.30 9.78
CA ARG A 28 -2.52 -16.32 10.45
C ARG A 28 -2.94 -17.47 9.53
N LEU A 29 -3.09 -17.22 8.24
CA LEU A 29 -3.52 -18.24 7.27
C LEU A 29 -2.40 -19.25 7.00
N HIS A 30 -1.14 -18.81 6.98
CA HIS A 30 0.00 -19.73 6.87
C HIS A 30 0.05 -20.70 8.05
N TYR A 31 -0.27 -20.25 9.28
CA TYR A 31 -0.34 -21.14 10.44
C TYR A 31 -1.51 -22.12 10.34
N ILE A 32 -2.68 -21.69 9.86
CA ILE A 32 -3.83 -22.58 9.64
C ILE A 32 -3.51 -23.62 8.58
N LEU A 33 -2.90 -23.20 7.45
CA LEU A 33 -2.52 -24.11 6.38
C LEU A 33 -1.46 -25.11 6.87
N PHE A 34 -0.48 -24.65 7.65
CA PHE A 34 0.53 -25.50 8.27
C PHE A 34 -0.11 -26.52 9.23
N GLN A 35 -1.06 -26.10 10.07
CA GLN A 35 -1.80 -27.00 10.95
C GLN A 35 -2.60 -28.04 10.17
N LEU A 36 -3.29 -27.64 9.09
CA LEU A 36 -4.03 -28.57 8.23
C LEU A 36 -3.09 -29.57 7.54
N LEU A 37 -1.95 -29.10 7.03
CA LEU A 37 -0.93 -29.95 6.43
C LEU A 37 -0.39 -30.94 7.48
N LEU A 38 -0.14 -30.50 8.71
CA LEU A 38 0.37 -31.36 9.78
C LEU A 38 -0.68 -32.40 10.20
N VAL A 39 -1.96 -32.02 10.32
CA VAL A 39 -3.07 -32.95 10.62
C VAL A 39 -3.29 -33.97 9.51
N ILE A 40 -3.08 -33.62 8.24
CA ILE A 40 -3.28 -34.53 7.11
C ILE A 40 -2.04 -35.42 6.87
N LEU A 41 -0.85 -34.83 6.89
CA LEU A 41 0.38 -35.50 6.47
C LEU A 41 0.97 -36.38 7.57
N VAL A 42 0.85 -36.00 8.86
CA VAL A 42 1.44 -36.77 9.97
C VAL A 42 0.77 -38.15 10.14
N PRO A 43 -0.57 -38.29 10.12
CA PRO A 43 -1.20 -39.60 10.18
C PRO A 43 -0.88 -40.46 8.95
N ALA A 44 -0.83 -39.86 7.76
CA ALA A 44 -0.49 -40.55 6.52
C ALA A 44 0.94 -41.11 6.55
N LEU A 45 1.90 -40.31 7.03
CA LEU A 45 3.29 -40.74 7.19
C LEU A 45 3.45 -41.79 8.30
N ALA A 46 2.75 -41.63 9.44
CA ALA A 46 2.79 -42.60 10.54
C ALA A 46 2.19 -43.96 10.17
N ALA A 47 1.14 -43.96 9.34
CA ALA A 47 0.56 -45.18 8.77
C ALA A 47 1.51 -45.84 7.76
N ALA A 48 2.14 -45.05 6.88
CA ALA A 48 3.08 -45.55 5.89
C ALA A 48 4.37 -46.11 6.50
N SER A 49 4.83 -45.57 7.64
CA SER A 49 6.04 -46.03 8.32
C SER A 49 5.81 -47.22 9.25
N GLY A 50 4.60 -47.79 9.31
CA GLY A 50 4.27 -48.93 10.17
C GLY A 50 4.39 -48.64 11.67
N TRP A 51 4.35 -47.37 12.07
CA TRP A 51 4.71 -46.96 13.45
C TRP A 51 3.61 -47.22 14.46
N VAL A 52 2.40 -47.58 14.01
CA VAL A 52 1.26 -47.90 14.87
C VAL A 52 1.13 -49.41 14.99
N GLY A 53 1.92 -50.00 15.90
CA GLY A 53 1.84 -51.40 16.28
C GLY A 53 2.01 -51.58 17.80
N SER A 54 1.01 -52.22 18.42
CA SER A 54 0.98 -52.86 19.76
C SER A 54 1.04 -51.98 21.02
N GLY A 55 -0.16 -51.78 21.59
CA GLY A 55 -0.53 -51.91 23.01
C GLY A 55 0.50 -51.61 24.10
N VAL A 56 0.29 -50.49 24.81
CA VAL A 56 0.83 -50.27 26.15
C VAL A 56 -0.34 -50.02 27.11
N ARG A 57 -0.49 -50.96 28.06
CA ARG A 57 -1.41 -50.91 29.20
C ARG A 57 -0.77 -50.02 30.26
N LEU A 58 -1.46 -48.97 30.70
CA LEU A 58 -0.99 -48.03 31.72
C LEU A 58 -1.49 -48.45 33.10
N GLU A 59 -0.56 -48.79 33.99
CA GLU A 59 -0.77 -48.75 35.44
C GLU A 59 -0.55 -47.33 35.95
N LEU A 60 -1.52 -46.83 36.70
CA LEU A 60 -1.42 -45.60 37.48
C LEU A 60 -0.61 -45.89 38.76
N THR A 61 0.46 -45.13 38.98
CA THR A 61 1.03 -44.94 40.31
C THR A 61 1.13 -43.45 40.63
N ARG A 62 1.01 -43.20 41.92
CA ARG A 62 0.62 -41.97 42.61
C ARG A 62 1.80 -41.46 43.45
N ASP A 63 1.75 -40.17 43.76
CA ASP A 63 2.44 -39.44 44.84
C ASP A 63 3.84 -38.86 44.58
N GLY A 64 4.03 -37.63 45.09
CA GLY A 64 5.35 -37.04 45.39
C GLY A 64 5.45 -35.52 45.17
N ALA A 65 5.39 -34.74 46.26
CA ALA A 65 5.39 -33.27 46.32
C ALA A 65 6.79 -32.64 46.53
N ARG A 66 6.81 -31.28 46.58
CA ARG A 66 7.83 -30.33 47.15
C ARG A 66 9.09 -30.06 46.29
N GLN A 67 9.77 -28.89 46.29
CA GLN A 67 9.72 -27.63 47.04
C GLN A 67 10.52 -26.52 46.31
N GLU A 68 10.38 -25.29 46.80
CA GLU A 68 11.01 -24.00 46.44
C GLU A 68 12.55 -23.95 46.38
N ALA A 69 13.12 -22.97 45.65
CA ALA A 69 14.18 -22.06 46.13
C ALA A 69 14.47 -20.92 45.14
N ALA A 70 14.99 -19.80 45.67
CA ALA A 70 15.02 -18.46 45.09
C ALA A 70 16.42 -17.93 44.70
N SER A 71 16.42 -16.84 43.90
CA SER A 71 17.41 -15.72 43.83
C SER A 71 18.81 -15.97 43.22
N PRO A 72 19.63 -14.94 42.86
CA PRO A 72 19.39 -13.49 42.64
C PRO A 72 20.04 -12.88 41.35
N GLN A 73 19.73 -11.59 41.09
CA GLN A 73 20.47 -10.61 40.27
C GLN A 73 21.82 -10.21 40.92
N PRO A 74 22.86 -9.64 40.22
CA PRO A 74 22.93 -8.19 39.96
C PRO A 74 23.83 -7.71 38.79
N GLY A 75 23.84 -6.40 38.49
CA GLY A 75 25.07 -5.71 38.02
C GLY A 75 24.98 -4.74 36.81
N GLN A 76 24.78 -3.46 37.11
CA GLN A 76 25.00 -2.20 36.36
C GLN A 76 26.48 -1.95 35.89
N PRO A 77 26.95 -0.75 35.41
CA PRO A 77 26.41 0.38 34.60
C PRO A 77 27.44 1.00 33.56
N ARG A 78 27.15 2.23 33.05
CA ARG A 78 28.03 3.33 32.51
C ARG A 78 28.36 3.36 31.00
N GLN A 79 28.57 4.49 30.30
CA GLN A 79 28.27 5.96 30.40
C GLN A 79 28.80 6.64 29.10
N SER A 80 28.39 7.90 28.82
CA SER A 80 29.17 8.97 28.11
C SER A 80 29.40 8.85 26.58
N THR A 81 29.50 9.88 25.70
CA THR A 81 29.41 11.37 25.67
C THR A 81 29.30 11.80 24.18
N ALA A 82 28.44 12.77 23.81
CA ALA A 82 28.73 14.14 23.35
C ALA A 82 29.78 14.36 22.20
N ALA A 83 29.35 14.97 21.07
CA ALA A 83 29.92 16.19 20.47
C ALA A 83 29.28 16.55 19.09
N SER A 84 28.97 17.84 18.91
CA SER A 84 28.69 18.59 17.67
C SER A 84 29.81 19.65 17.51
N PRO A 85 29.73 20.63 16.57
CA PRO A 85 29.41 20.65 15.13
C PRO A 85 30.54 21.35 14.32
N GLU A 86 30.44 21.40 12.97
CA GLU A 86 31.23 22.37 12.18
C GLU A 86 30.45 22.83 10.93
N ALA A 87 30.49 24.14 10.67
CA ALA A 87 29.77 24.87 9.65
C ALA A 87 30.74 25.73 8.83
N ALA A 88 30.51 25.88 7.52
CA ALA A 88 31.02 26.95 6.64
C ALA A 88 30.30 26.90 5.26
N PRO A 89 30.49 27.87 4.33
CA PRO A 89 29.78 29.14 4.29
C PRO A 89 29.01 29.38 2.97
N ALA A 90 28.20 30.44 2.96
CA ALA A 90 27.36 30.89 1.86
C ALA A 90 28.12 31.69 0.79
N HIS A 91 27.86 31.38 -0.48
CA HIS A 91 28.16 32.25 -1.63
C HIS A 91 26.87 32.72 -2.28
N GLY A 92 26.63 34.04 -2.24
CA GLY A 92 25.53 34.71 -2.94
C GLY A 92 25.95 35.10 -4.35
N GLY A 93 25.37 34.44 -5.34
CA GLY A 93 25.41 34.82 -6.75
C GLY A 93 23.99 35.05 -7.26
N SER A 94 23.76 36.19 -7.88
CA SER A 94 22.47 36.63 -8.43
C SER A 94 22.02 35.71 -9.58
N HIS A 95 21.05 34.83 -9.32
CA HIS A 95 20.45 33.90 -10.31
C HIS A 95 19.01 34.31 -10.62
N VAL A 96 18.81 35.23 -11.57
CA VAL A 96 17.46 35.54 -12.12
C VAL A 96 17.14 34.65 -13.35
N VAL A 97 18.11 33.86 -13.84
CA VAL A 97 17.94 33.01 -15.04
C VAL A 97 17.28 31.65 -14.72
N ALA A 98 17.31 31.18 -13.47
CA ALA A 98 16.95 29.80 -13.12
C ALA A 98 15.43 29.49 -13.18
N ALA A 99 14.55 30.48 -13.00
CA ALA A 99 13.11 30.24 -12.89
C ALA A 99 12.39 30.05 -14.24
N GLN A 100 12.96 30.52 -15.36
CA GLN A 100 12.30 30.46 -16.67
C GLN A 100 12.46 29.11 -17.40
N GLU A 101 13.56 28.40 -17.15
CA GLU A 101 13.85 27.11 -17.78
C GLU A 101 12.84 25.98 -17.44
N PRO A 102 12.42 25.77 -16.17
CA PRO A 102 11.50 24.66 -15.84
C PRO A 102 10.10 24.87 -16.42
N ALA A 103 9.59 26.11 -16.45
CA ALA A 103 8.30 26.41 -17.05
C ALA A 103 8.26 26.12 -18.55
N ARG A 104 9.36 26.42 -19.25
CA ARG A 104 9.49 26.14 -20.69
C ARG A 104 9.59 24.64 -20.96
N LYS A 105 10.36 23.90 -20.16
CA LYS A 105 10.46 22.43 -20.28
C LYS A 105 9.10 21.75 -20.16
N LEU A 106 8.26 22.18 -19.21
CA LEU A 106 6.92 21.63 -19.07
C LEU A 106 6.04 21.94 -20.29
N ALA A 107 5.99 23.19 -20.75
CA ALA A 107 5.14 23.58 -21.88
C ALA A 107 5.47 22.81 -23.18
N GLU A 108 6.73 22.42 -23.33
CA GLU A 108 7.21 21.61 -24.47
C GLU A 108 7.07 20.09 -24.21
N HIS A 109 6.78 19.66 -22.98
CA HIS A 109 6.67 18.25 -22.60
C HIS A 109 5.37 17.61 -23.13
N LYS A 110 5.48 16.38 -23.65
CA LYS A 110 4.35 15.62 -24.23
C LYS A 110 3.16 15.38 -23.28
N TYR A 111 3.37 15.53 -21.97
CA TYR A 111 2.35 15.31 -20.93
C TYR A 111 1.72 16.59 -20.38
N ALA A 112 2.14 17.79 -20.81
CA ALA A 112 1.65 19.06 -20.25
C ALA A 112 0.12 19.18 -20.30
N ALA A 113 -0.47 18.88 -21.46
CA ALA A 113 -1.93 18.91 -21.62
C ALA A 113 -2.65 17.84 -20.79
N GLN A 114 -1.96 16.73 -20.48
CA GLN A 114 -2.53 15.63 -19.70
C GLN A 114 -2.67 16.01 -18.23
N CYS A 115 -1.75 16.81 -17.66
CA CYS A 115 -1.82 17.29 -16.26
C CYS A 115 -3.11 18.08 -15.97
N VAL A 116 -3.47 19.01 -16.86
CA VAL A 116 -4.71 19.81 -16.73
C VAL A 116 -5.96 18.93 -16.81
N GLU A 117 -5.96 17.95 -17.72
CA GLU A 117 -7.09 17.06 -17.91
C GLU A 117 -7.29 16.08 -16.74
N ILE A 118 -6.20 15.56 -16.14
CA ILE A 118 -6.31 14.69 -14.96
C ILE A 118 -6.81 15.48 -13.74
N GLU A 119 -6.40 16.73 -13.55
CA GLU A 119 -6.95 17.59 -12.48
C GLU A 119 -8.48 17.70 -12.60
N ARG A 120 -8.97 18.11 -13.77
CA ARG A 120 -10.41 18.28 -14.03
C ARG A 120 -11.19 17.00 -13.73
N ARG A 121 -10.72 15.86 -14.27
CA ARG A 121 -11.34 14.55 -14.07
C ARG A 121 -11.34 14.12 -12.61
N PHE A 122 -10.29 14.44 -11.85
CA PHE A 122 -10.23 14.10 -10.43
C PHE A 122 -11.29 14.87 -9.64
N LEU A 123 -11.38 16.18 -9.86
CA LEU A 123 -12.33 17.04 -9.16
C LEU A 123 -13.78 16.60 -9.40
N GLU A 124 -14.11 16.16 -10.62
CA GLU A 124 -15.41 15.59 -10.96
C GLU A 124 -15.72 14.32 -10.15
N LEU A 125 -14.75 13.41 -10.01
CA LEU A 125 -14.91 12.18 -9.23
C LEU A 125 -14.96 12.44 -7.72
N ALA A 126 -14.12 13.35 -7.22
CA ALA A 126 -14.02 13.70 -5.80
C ALA A 126 -15.31 14.36 -5.27
N ALA A 127 -15.99 15.13 -6.13
CA ALA A 127 -17.25 15.80 -5.81
C ALA A 127 -18.42 14.85 -5.49
N GLY A 128 -18.29 13.54 -5.72
CA GLY A 128 -19.23 12.54 -5.16
C GLY A 128 -20.60 12.49 -5.84
N SER A 129 -20.82 13.22 -6.94
CA SER A 129 -22.13 13.35 -7.62
C SER A 129 -23.27 13.68 -6.64
N GLY A 130 -23.22 14.90 -6.10
CA GLY A 130 -24.30 15.54 -5.33
C GLY A 130 -24.27 17.05 -5.55
N GLY A 131 -24.04 17.48 -6.79
CA GLY A 131 -24.16 18.90 -7.12
C GLY A 131 -25.62 19.29 -7.02
N ALA A 132 -25.95 20.11 -6.01
CA ALA A 132 -27.29 20.65 -5.73
C ALA A 132 -27.87 21.56 -6.85
N GLY A 133 -27.48 21.38 -8.12
CA GLY A 133 -27.83 22.26 -9.23
C GLY A 133 -28.24 21.58 -10.54
N SER A 134 -28.27 20.25 -10.65
CA SER A 134 -28.88 19.57 -11.79
C SER A 134 -30.15 18.85 -11.32
N GLY A 135 -31.32 19.43 -11.63
CA GLY A 135 -32.65 18.98 -11.20
C GLY A 135 -33.12 17.65 -11.79
N GLY A 136 -32.29 16.61 -11.70
CA GLY A 136 -32.68 15.22 -11.95
C GLY A 136 -32.17 14.34 -10.82
N ASP A 137 -33.04 13.49 -10.28
CA ASP A 137 -32.79 12.48 -9.23
C ASP A 137 -31.79 11.39 -9.65
N ALA A 138 -30.68 11.74 -10.30
CA ALA A 138 -29.63 10.79 -10.59
C ALA A 138 -28.98 10.37 -9.26
N ALA A 139 -29.29 9.16 -8.80
CA ALA A 139 -28.69 8.57 -7.62
C ALA A 139 -27.16 8.62 -7.71
N SER A 140 -26.50 9.00 -6.61
CA SER A 140 -25.03 9.04 -6.56
C SER A 140 -24.45 7.67 -6.95
N PRO A 141 -23.40 7.62 -7.80
CA PRO A 141 -22.76 6.37 -8.20
C PRO A 141 -21.90 5.78 -7.08
N TRP A 142 -21.77 6.44 -5.93
CA TRP A 142 -20.96 6.01 -4.79
C TRP A 142 -21.82 5.25 -3.77
N VAL A 143 -21.39 4.03 -3.45
CA VAL A 143 -22.05 3.14 -2.48
C VAL A 143 -21.16 3.04 -1.24
N PRO A 144 -21.69 3.32 -0.03
CA PRO A 144 -20.92 3.18 1.19
C PRO A 144 -20.50 1.72 1.41
N LEU A 145 -19.21 1.50 1.67
CA LEU A 145 -18.64 0.18 1.95
C LEU A 145 -18.32 0.00 3.43
N THR A 146 -17.70 1.01 4.05
CA THR A 146 -17.40 1.01 5.49
C THR A 146 -17.24 2.43 6.02
N SER A 147 -17.38 2.57 7.33
CA SER A 147 -17.08 3.80 8.04
C SER A 147 -16.47 3.47 9.41
N LEU A 148 -15.43 4.21 9.77
CA LEU A 148 -14.80 4.20 11.08
C LEU A 148 -15.01 5.57 11.70
N ALA A 149 -15.69 5.65 12.83
CA ALA A 149 -16.03 6.94 13.43
C ALA A 149 -14.91 7.55 14.31
N ARG A 150 -14.07 6.72 14.93
CA ARG A 150 -13.07 7.16 15.94
C ARG A 150 -11.77 6.36 15.87
N PRO A 151 -10.63 6.93 16.29
CA PRO A 151 -10.45 8.32 16.73
C PRO A 151 -10.45 9.34 15.58
N TYR A 152 -10.22 8.88 14.35
CA TYR A 152 -10.24 9.69 13.14
C TYR A 152 -11.35 9.18 12.22
N PRO A 153 -12.37 9.99 11.90
CA PRO A 153 -13.43 9.58 11.00
C PRO A 153 -12.89 9.25 9.61
N VAL A 154 -13.22 8.06 9.11
CA VAL A 154 -12.90 7.58 7.76
C VAL A 154 -14.15 6.93 7.18
N SER A 155 -14.61 7.37 6.00
CA SER A 155 -15.60 6.67 5.21
C SER A 155 -14.99 6.16 3.91
N VAL A 156 -15.40 4.97 3.49
CA VAL A 156 -14.98 4.36 2.23
C VAL A 156 -16.23 4.02 1.42
N GLU A 157 -16.22 4.46 0.18
CA GLU A 157 -17.29 4.27 -0.81
C GLU A 157 -16.71 3.58 -2.05
N GLY A 158 -17.50 2.73 -2.68
CA GLY A 158 -17.18 2.08 -3.94
C GLY A 158 -18.08 2.59 -5.06
N HIS A 159 -17.56 2.67 -6.28
CA HIS A 159 -18.34 3.10 -7.43
C HIS A 159 -19.19 1.95 -8.01
N THR A 160 -20.47 2.18 -8.31
CA THR A 160 -21.40 1.16 -8.82
C THR A 160 -20.96 0.55 -10.16
N ALA A 161 -20.48 1.38 -11.07
CA ALA A 161 -20.08 0.97 -12.41
C ALA A 161 -18.61 0.53 -12.53
N LYS A 162 -17.78 0.74 -11.49
CA LYS A 162 -16.32 0.55 -11.57
C LYS A 162 -15.83 -0.25 -10.35
N PRO A 163 -15.48 -1.54 -10.50
CA PRO A 163 -15.23 -2.44 -9.38
C PRO A 163 -13.97 -2.12 -8.56
N PHE A 164 -13.08 -1.28 -9.10
CA PHE A 164 -11.82 -0.85 -8.49
C PHE A 164 -11.72 0.67 -8.36
N CYS A 165 -12.87 1.34 -8.31
CA CYS A 165 -12.95 2.77 -8.07
C CYS A 165 -13.48 3.02 -6.67
N PHE A 166 -12.62 3.55 -5.81
CA PHE A 166 -12.91 3.85 -4.42
C PHE A 166 -12.80 5.36 -4.16
N ARG A 167 -13.71 5.87 -3.35
CA ARG A 167 -13.66 7.20 -2.77
C ARG A 167 -13.55 7.07 -1.27
N VAL A 168 -12.55 7.70 -0.69
CA VAL A 168 -12.26 7.67 0.74
C VAL A 168 -12.29 9.08 1.26
N VAL A 169 -13.13 9.35 2.27
CA VAL A 169 -13.18 10.64 2.94
C VAL A 169 -12.70 10.45 4.36
N PHE A 170 -11.69 11.21 4.77
CA PHE A 170 -11.21 11.18 6.15
C PHE A 170 -10.86 12.56 6.67
N TYR A 171 -10.84 12.67 7.99
CA TYR A 171 -10.53 13.91 8.69
C TYR A 171 -9.23 13.73 9.48
N ALA A 172 -8.28 14.63 9.25
CA ALA A 172 -6.98 14.59 9.91
C ALA A 172 -6.82 15.80 10.85
N PRO A 173 -6.23 15.60 12.05
CA PRO A 173 -6.07 16.63 13.07
C PRO A 173 -4.88 17.55 12.79
N THR A 174 -4.85 18.17 11.62
CA THR A 174 -3.81 19.13 11.22
C THR A 174 -4.38 20.14 10.20
N ALA A 175 -3.56 21.10 9.80
CA ALA A 175 -3.94 22.06 8.77
C ALA A 175 -3.72 21.50 7.34
N PRO A 176 -4.46 21.99 6.33
CA PRO A 176 -4.45 21.42 4.98
C PRO A 176 -3.07 21.35 4.32
N GLY A 177 -2.21 22.36 4.50
CA GLY A 177 -0.87 22.40 3.91
C GLY A 177 0.03 21.27 4.42
N THR A 178 0.09 21.08 5.74
CA THR A 178 0.85 19.98 6.35
C THR A 178 0.37 18.60 5.90
N ALA A 179 -0.95 18.40 5.83
CA ALA A 179 -1.50 17.14 5.34
C ALA A 179 -1.16 16.91 3.87
N PHE A 180 -1.31 17.94 3.04
CA PHE A 180 -0.98 17.88 1.63
C PHE A 180 0.50 17.57 1.38
N ASP A 181 1.42 18.23 2.08
CA ASP A 181 2.85 18.04 1.90
C ASP A 181 3.27 16.59 2.25
N LEU A 182 2.78 16.05 3.37
CA LEU A 182 3.06 14.65 3.74
C LEU A 182 2.50 13.66 2.72
N LEU A 183 1.26 13.88 2.28
CA LEU A 183 0.54 12.93 1.41
C LEU A 183 1.02 12.97 -0.05
N SER A 184 1.59 14.09 -0.48
CA SER A 184 2.10 14.30 -1.84
C SER A 184 3.57 13.96 -2.00
N ASP A 185 4.32 13.87 -0.90
CA ASP A 185 5.71 13.42 -0.93
C ASP A 185 5.79 11.92 -1.27
N ILE A 186 6.15 11.66 -2.53
CA ILE A 186 6.26 10.30 -3.05
C ILE A 186 7.40 9.51 -2.43
N LEU A 187 8.50 10.16 -2.04
CA LEU A 187 9.67 9.50 -1.49
C LEU A 187 9.41 9.04 -0.05
N ARG A 188 8.55 9.78 0.66
CA ARG A 188 8.08 9.42 2.00
C ARG A 188 6.86 8.51 2.00
N ARG A 189 6.25 8.24 0.85
CA ARG A 189 5.09 7.34 0.72
C ARG A 189 5.27 6.00 1.45
N PRO A 190 6.42 5.29 1.38
CA PRO A 190 6.61 4.03 2.10
C PRO A 190 6.60 4.16 3.63
N GLU A 191 6.83 5.35 4.18
CA GLU A 191 6.79 5.61 5.63
C GLU A 191 5.38 5.48 6.19
N TRP A 192 4.38 5.90 5.41
CA TRP A 192 3.00 6.08 5.89
C TRP A 192 1.97 5.22 5.15
N ASP A 193 2.26 4.76 3.93
CA ASP A 193 1.41 3.82 3.19
C ASP A 193 1.97 2.40 3.32
N GLU A 194 1.32 1.59 4.17
CA GLU A 194 1.78 0.24 4.49
C GLU A 194 1.79 -0.71 3.29
N LEU A 195 1.00 -0.41 2.25
CA LEU A 195 0.93 -1.21 1.03
C LEU A 195 2.04 -0.84 0.03
N THR A 196 2.71 0.28 0.21
CA THR A 196 3.82 0.71 -0.64
C THR A 196 5.13 0.05 -0.17
N GLU A 197 5.87 -0.54 -1.10
CA GLU A 197 7.17 -1.15 -0.87
C GLU A 197 8.31 -0.19 -1.17
N ALA A 198 8.26 0.46 -2.34
CA ALA A 198 9.31 1.36 -2.79
C ALA A 198 8.74 2.41 -3.74
N THR A 199 9.36 3.58 -3.76
CA THR A 199 9.02 4.66 -4.67
C THR A 199 10.29 5.31 -5.21
N ARG A 200 10.17 6.00 -6.35
CA ARG A 200 11.19 6.92 -6.84
C ARG A 200 10.58 7.92 -7.81
N VAL A 201 11.20 9.09 -7.91
CA VAL A 201 10.99 10.02 -9.02
C VAL A 201 11.77 9.50 -10.23
N VAL A 202 11.08 9.37 -11.36
CA VAL A 202 11.65 8.96 -12.65
C VAL A 202 12.14 10.18 -13.41
N GLU A 203 11.34 11.25 -13.38
CA GLU A 203 11.62 12.51 -14.06
C GLU A 203 10.84 13.65 -13.39
N GLU A 204 11.48 14.80 -13.20
CA GLU A 204 10.81 16.05 -12.84
C GLU A 204 10.50 16.80 -14.14
N LEU A 205 9.22 17.03 -14.41
CA LEU A 205 8.75 17.73 -15.62
C LEU A 205 8.68 19.24 -15.39
N GLY A 206 8.45 19.62 -14.14
CA GLY A 206 8.36 20.98 -13.67
C GLY A 206 8.24 21.02 -12.14
N PRO A 207 7.97 22.19 -11.56
CA PRO A 207 7.93 22.35 -10.10
C PRO A 207 6.78 21.59 -9.42
N VAL A 208 5.72 21.30 -10.16
CA VAL A 208 4.52 20.62 -9.66
C VAL A 208 4.17 19.37 -10.45
N ASP A 209 4.99 19.03 -11.45
CA ASP A 209 4.74 17.96 -12.40
C ASP A 209 5.91 16.99 -12.43
N SER A 210 5.63 15.70 -12.30
CA SER A 210 6.67 14.67 -12.18
C SER A 210 6.16 13.31 -12.64
N ILE A 211 7.09 12.43 -12.98
CA ILE A 211 6.83 11.03 -13.26
C ILE A 211 7.32 10.20 -12.08
N HIS A 212 6.44 9.40 -11.49
CA HIS A 212 6.71 8.57 -10.32
C HIS A 212 6.64 7.09 -10.67
N TYR A 213 7.57 6.33 -10.12
CA TYR A 213 7.47 4.87 -10.07
C TYR A 213 7.07 4.46 -8.65
N VAL A 214 6.04 3.62 -8.54
CA VAL A 214 5.54 3.10 -7.25
C VAL A 214 5.47 1.59 -7.34
N LYS A 215 6.10 0.91 -6.38
CA LYS A 215 6.00 -0.53 -6.19
C LYS A 215 5.22 -0.81 -4.92
N MET A 216 4.18 -1.64 -5.03
CA MET A 216 3.37 -2.12 -3.92
C MET A 216 3.83 -3.49 -3.45
N LYS A 217 3.66 -3.75 -2.15
CA LYS A 217 3.90 -5.06 -1.54
C LYS A 217 2.92 -6.09 -2.09
N ALA A 218 3.37 -7.34 -2.16
CA ALA A 218 2.48 -8.46 -2.46
C ALA A 218 1.46 -8.67 -1.32
N VAL A 219 0.18 -8.78 -1.67
CA VAL A 219 -0.88 -9.16 -0.73
C VAL A 219 -1.28 -10.59 -1.06
N TRP A 220 -0.89 -11.55 -0.22
CA TRP A 220 -1.20 -12.97 -0.48
C TRP A 220 -2.71 -13.18 -0.71
N PRO A 221 -3.13 -13.98 -1.72
CA PRO A 221 -2.34 -14.86 -2.61
C PRO A 221 -1.88 -14.18 -3.91
N THR A 222 -1.85 -12.85 -3.94
CA THR A 222 -1.66 -12.08 -5.16
C THR A 222 -0.23 -11.52 -5.26
N ALA A 223 0.25 -11.32 -6.49
CA ALA A 223 1.60 -10.86 -6.77
C ALA A 223 1.88 -9.42 -6.29
N ALA A 224 3.14 -9.00 -6.28
CA ALA A 224 3.46 -7.57 -6.13
C ALA A 224 2.96 -6.79 -7.37
N ARG A 225 2.59 -5.52 -7.17
CA ARG A 225 2.18 -4.62 -8.26
C ARG A 225 3.14 -3.45 -8.36
N ASP A 226 3.25 -2.89 -9.54
CA ASP A 226 3.86 -1.58 -9.72
C ASP A 226 3.03 -0.68 -10.63
N SER A 227 3.31 0.62 -10.58
CA SER A 227 2.74 1.63 -11.46
C SER A 227 3.80 2.66 -11.85
N LEU A 228 3.63 3.18 -13.06
CA LEU A 228 4.33 4.36 -13.54
C LEU A 228 3.30 5.47 -13.72
N LEU A 229 3.46 6.57 -12.99
CA LEU A 229 2.44 7.59 -12.81
C LEU A 229 2.96 8.95 -13.28
N LEU A 230 2.20 9.64 -14.14
CA LEU A 230 2.29 11.08 -14.28
C LEU A 230 1.57 11.71 -13.09
N SER A 231 2.25 12.57 -12.34
CA SER A 231 1.75 13.22 -11.13
C SER A 231 1.72 14.74 -11.32
N HIS A 232 0.64 15.36 -10.86
CA HIS A 232 0.41 16.80 -10.89
C HIS A 232 -0.03 17.29 -9.50
N LEU A 233 0.54 18.40 -9.05
CA LEU A 233 0.20 19.10 -7.82
C LEU A 233 -0.40 20.47 -8.13
N ALA A 234 -1.46 20.86 -7.42
CA ALA A 234 -2.09 22.16 -7.63
C ALA A 234 -2.72 22.74 -6.36
N ALA A 235 -2.72 24.07 -6.27
CA ALA A 235 -3.68 24.78 -5.43
C ALA A 235 -4.97 24.96 -6.24
N VAL A 236 -6.10 24.53 -5.69
CA VAL A 236 -7.38 24.50 -6.40
C VAL A 236 -8.46 25.17 -5.56
N ARG A 237 -9.51 25.64 -6.24
CA ARG A 237 -10.75 26.07 -5.58
C ARG A 237 -11.85 25.06 -5.88
N THR A 238 -12.47 24.53 -4.84
CA THR A 238 -13.54 23.53 -4.98
C THR A 238 -14.79 24.17 -5.58
N ARG A 239 -15.73 23.32 -6.01
CA ARG A 239 -17.05 23.76 -6.47
C ARG A 239 -17.81 24.56 -5.41
N ASP A 240 -17.60 24.22 -4.14
CA ASP A 240 -18.23 24.88 -2.99
C ASP A 240 -17.53 26.20 -2.63
N GLY A 241 -16.46 26.55 -3.35
CA GLY A 241 -15.71 27.77 -3.17
C GLY A 241 -14.65 27.70 -2.07
N ASP A 242 -14.32 26.52 -1.57
CA ASP A 242 -13.25 26.32 -0.60
C ASP A 242 -11.90 26.25 -1.30
N ASP A 243 -10.87 26.86 -0.69
CA ASP A 243 -9.50 26.68 -1.13
C ASP A 243 -8.97 25.30 -0.67
N GLY A 244 -8.21 24.64 -1.53
CA GLY A 244 -7.65 23.33 -1.27
C GLY A 244 -6.38 23.04 -2.05
N PHE A 245 -5.78 21.90 -1.73
CA PHE A 245 -4.61 21.39 -2.40
C PHE A 245 -4.93 20.03 -3.03
N LEU A 246 -4.49 19.84 -4.25
CA LEU A 246 -4.73 18.65 -5.04
C LEU A 246 -3.40 17.98 -5.37
N ASN A 247 -3.32 16.68 -5.12
CA ASN A 247 -2.41 15.81 -5.85
C ASN A 247 -3.23 14.85 -6.70
N VAL A 248 -2.78 14.63 -7.93
CA VAL A 248 -3.45 13.71 -8.85
C VAL A 248 -2.41 13.01 -9.70
N SER A 249 -2.70 11.76 -10.02
CA SER A 249 -1.85 10.89 -10.78
C SER A 249 -2.64 10.03 -11.75
N GLN A 250 -2.04 9.74 -12.90
CA GLN A 250 -2.56 8.81 -13.89
C GLN A 250 -1.43 7.93 -14.43
N SER A 251 -1.72 6.67 -14.72
CA SER A 251 -0.72 5.80 -15.35
C SER A 251 -0.32 6.25 -16.74
N ILE A 252 0.97 6.14 -17.02
CA ILE A 252 1.56 6.40 -18.33
C ILE A 252 2.44 5.23 -18.77
N VAL A 253 2.80 5.23 -20.05
CA VAL A 253 3.77 4.30 -20.63
C VAL A 253 5.05 5.06 -20.95
N ASP A 254 6.18 4.51 -20.49
CA ASP A 254 7.51 5.06 -20.74
C ASP A 254 8.55 3.94 -20.87
N ASP A 255 9.33 3.97 -21.95
CA ASP A 255 10.31 2.93 -22.28
C ASP A 255 11.47 2.87 -21.28
N ARG A 256 11.72 3.94 -20.51
CA ARG A 256 12.73 3.95 -19.44
C ARG A 256 12.34 3.07 -18.25
N VAL A 257 11.05 2.75 -18.11
CA VAL A 257 10.52 1.95 -16.99
C VAL A 257 9.59 0.84 -17.52
N PRO A 258 10.17 -0.17 -18.20
CA PRO A 258 9.40 -1.28 -18.76
C PRO A 258 8.73 -2.12 -17.66
N GLU A 259 7.77 -2.94 -18.06
CA GLU A 259 7.09 -3.86 -17.15
C GLU A 259 8.05 -4.97 -16.68
N ASN A 260 8.06 -5.24 -15.37
CA ASN A 260 8.94 -6.25 -14.79
C ASN A 260 8.26 -7.63 -14.64
N VAL A 261 7.75 -8.13 -15.77
CA VAL A 261 7.02 -9.42 -15.82
C VAL A 261 7.93 -10.59 -15.41
N ALA A 262 9.22 -10.52 -15.74
CA ALA A 262 10.20 -11.56 -15.39
C ALA A 262 10.36 -11.75 -13.87
N ALA A 263 10.20 -10.68 -13.07
CA ALA A 263 10.20 -10.74 -11.61
C ALA A 263 8.84 -11.17 -11.02
N GLY A 264 7.84 -11.46 -11.86
CA GLY A 264 6.47 -11.78 -11.42
C GLY A 264 5.73 -10.57 -10.86
N ILE A 265 6.12 -9.35 -11.21
CA ILE A 265 5.44 -8.11 -10.83
C ILE A 265 4.38 -7.81 -11.90
N VAL A 266 3.17 -7.45 -11.46
CA VAL A 266 2.06 -7.07 -12.34
C VAL A 266 1.97 -5.53 -12.41
N ARG A 267 2.07 -4.95 -13.62
CA ARG A 267 1.86 -3.52 -13.83
C ARG A 267 0.38 -3.19 -13.70
N MET A 268 -0.01 -2.47 -12.65
CA MET A 268 -1.36 -1.95 -12.51
C MET A 268 -1.49 -0.58 -13.17
N GLU A 269 -2.72 -0.25 -13.57
CA GLU A 269 -3.06 0.96 -14.30
C GLU A 269 -3.99 1.83 -13.47
N ALA A 270 -3.50 2.97 -12.99
CA ALA A 270 -4.33 4.00 -12.38
C ALA A 270 -4.98 4.83 -13.50
N ALA A 271 -6.30 4.69 -13.66
CA ALA A 271 -7.08 5.56 -14.53
C ALA A 271 -7.11 6.98 -13.96
N ILE A 272 -7.22 7.09 -12.64
CA ILE A 272 -6.95 8.29 -11.86
C ILE A 272 -6.72 7.92 -10.39
N ALA A 273 -5.76 8.54 -9.72
CA ALA A 273 -5.55 8.37 -8.28
C ALA A 273 -5.05 9.68 -7.68
N GLY A 274 -5.49 10.05 -6.48
CA GLY A 274 -5.08 11.32 -5.89
C GLY A 274 -5.85 11.69 -4.63
N GLN A 275 -5.55 12.87 -4.10
CA GLN A 275 -6.10 13.42 -2.88
C GLN A 275 -6.41 14.90 -3.07
N LEU A 276 -7.62 15.31 -2.69
CA LEU A 276 -8.00 16.70 -2.46
C LEU A 276 -8.01 16.95 -0.95
N VAL A 277 -7.24 17.93 -0.51
CA VAL A 277 -7.12 18.33 0.89
C VAL A 277 -7.70 19.73 1.06
N THR A 278 -8.76 19.85 1.85
CA THR A 278 -9.40 21.14 2.16
C THR A 278 -9.46 21.35 3.67
N LYS A 279 -9.73 22.58 4.09
CA LYS A 279 -10.08 22.85 5.48
C LYS A 279 -11.39 22.11 5.82
N ALA A 280 -11.44 21.44 6.95
CA ALA A 280 -12.67 20.77 7.37
C ALA A 280 -13.73 21.84 7.76
N PRO A 281 -14.95 21.80 7.20
CA PRO A 281 -16.00 22.74 7.57
C PRO A 281 -16.40 22.60 9.04
N SER A 282 -16.55 23.72 9.76
CA SER A 282 -16.87 23.70 11.19
C SER A 282 -18.18 22.96 11.52
N ALA A 283 -19.17 23.01 10.61
CA ALA A 283 -20.42 22.28 10.75
C ALA A 283 -20.21 20.75 10.71
N GLU A 284 -19.37 20.26 9.80
CA GLU A 284 -19.02 18.83 9.70
C GLU A 284 -18.24 18.37 10.94
N LEU A 285 -17.28 19.17 11.41
CA LEU A 285 -16.52 18.87 12.64
C LEU A 285 -17.44 18.72 13.86
N LYS A 286 -18.42 19.63 14.00
CA LYS A 286 -19.42 19.56 15.08
C LYS A 286 -20.28 18.31 14.99
N GLN A 287 -20.73 17.94 13.79
CA GLN A 287 -21.51 16.72 13.57
C GLN A 287 -20.72 15.46 13.91
N LEU A 288 -19.41 15.45 13.61
CA LEU A 288 -18.51 14.34 13.91
C LEU A 288 -18.01 14.33 15.37
N GLY A 289 -18.32 15.37 16.15
CA GLY A 289 -17.85 15.53 17.52
C GLY A 289 -16.34 15.73 17.63
N LEU A 290 -15.71 16.28 16.58
CA LEU A 290 -14.29 16.59 16.54
C LEU A 290 -14.03 17.97 17.17
N GLN A 291 -12.95 18.06 17.94
CA GLN A 291 -12.55 19.29 18.66
C GLN A 291 -11.13 19.69 18.26
N GLY A 292 -10.82 20.98 18.35
CA GLY A 292 -9.51 21.54 18.01
C GLY A 292 -9.56 22.51 16.83
N GLU A 293 -8.52 23.35 16.72
CA GLU A 293 -8.48 24.45 15.74
C GLU A 293 -8.02 24.01 14.34
N HIS A 294 -7.28 22.90 14.26
CA HIS A 294 -6.66 22.43 13.03
C HIS A 294 -7.23 21.07 12.63
N TRP A 295 -8.14 21.11 11.66
CA TRP A 295 -8.64 19.93 10.98
C TRP A 295 -8.71 20.17 9.49
N CYS A 296 -8.30 19.17 8.72
CA CYS A 296 -8.49 19.11 7.29
C CYS A 296 -9.38 17.93 6.92
N LYS A 297 -10.12 18.09 5.82
CA LYS A 297 -10.87 17.04 5.14
C LYS A 297 -10.04 16.59 3.95
N VAL A 298 -9.85 15.28 3.84
CA VAL A 298 -9.15 14.68 2.71
C VAL A 298 -10.12 13.80 1.96
N VAL A 299 -10.28 14.07 0.66
CA VAL A 299 -11.02 13.23 -0.28
C VAL A 299 -10.00 12.54 -1.18
N GLN A 300 -9.80 11.25 -0.97
CA GLN A 300 -8.94 10.41 -1.79
C GLN A 300 -9.78 9.62 -2.79
N VAL A 301 -9.39 9.65 -4.05
CA VAL A 301 -9.99 8.81 -5.10
C VAL A 301 -8.92 7.89 -5.64
N ALA A 302 -9.27 6.62 -5.85
CA ALA A 302 -8.43 5.65 -6.53
C ALA A 302 -9.30 4.87 -7.51
N ASP A 303 -9.15 5.14 -8.80
CA ASP A 303 -9.77 4.45 -9.92
C ASP A 303 -8.67 3.82 -10.78
N GLY A 304 -8.77 2.51 -11.02
CA GLY A 304 -7.78 1.83 -11.83
C GLY A 304 -8.10 0.37 -12.08
N ASP A 305 -7.21 -0.27 -12.81
CA ASP A 305 -7.20 -1.69 -13.07
C ASP A 305 -5.96 -2.30 -12.43
N LEU A 306 -6.16 -3.10 -11.37
CA LEU A 306 -5.08 -3.77 -10.66
C LEU A 306 -4.39 -4.86 -11.50
N LYS A 307 -5.00 -5.22 -12.64
CA LYS A 307 -4.63 -6.29 -13.56
C LYS A 307 -4.47 -7.65 -12.88
N GLY A 308 -4.44 -8.69 -13.70
CA GLY A 308 -4.36 -10.08 -13.23
C GLY A 308 -5.57 -10.47 -12.38
N TRP A 309 -5.47 -11.62 -11.72
CA TRP A 309 -6.55 -12.13 -10.87
C TRP A 309 -6.36 -11.71 -9.42
N ILE A 310 -7.42 -11.15 -8.82
CA ILE A 310 -7.49 -10.79 -7.41
C ILE A 310 -8.79 -11.33 -6.81
N PRO A 311 -8.75 -12.08 -5.70
CA PRO A 311 -9.96 -12.50 -5.03
C PRO A 311 -10.79 -11.30 -4.55
N LYS A 312 -12.11 -11.34 -4.75
CA LYS A 312 -13.03 -10.31 -4.24
C LYS A 312 -12.91 -10.11 -2.72
N SER A 313 -12.59 -11.17 -1.98
CA SER A 313 -12.36 -11.10 -0.53
C SER A 313 -11.14 -10.25 -0.17
N VAL A 314 -10.07 -10.28 -0.98
CA VAL A 314 -8.87 -9.46 -0.78
C VAL A 314 -9.19 -7.99 -1.05
N ILE A 315 -9.89 -7.69 -2.13
CA ILE A 315 -10.33 -6.33 -2.46
C ILE A 315 -11.19 -5.77 -1.32
N LYS A 316 -12.19 -6.54 -0.87
CA LYS A 316 -13.04 -6.17 0.25
C LYS A 316 -12.23 -5.95 1.53
N PHE A 317 -11.28 -6.83 1.84
CA PHE A 317 -10.41 -6.67 3.01
C PHE A 317 -9.58 -5.39 2.94
N ILE A 318 -8.97 -5.09 1.79
CA ILE A 318 -8.20 -3.86 1.61
C ILE A 318 -9.10 -2.64 1.83
N ALA A 319 -10.24 -2.59 1.13
CA ALA A 319 -11.16 -1.46 1.19
C ALA A 319 -11.76 -1.25 2.59
N THR A 320 -12.13 -2.34 3.28
CA THR A 320 -12.90 -2.24 4.53
C THR A 320 -12.07 -2.35 5.80
N GLN A 321 -10.80 -2.77 5.73
CA GLN A 321 -9.95 -3.00 6.90
C GLN A 321 -8.58 -2.36 6.76
N ALA A 322 -7.82 -2.70 5.70
CA ALA A 322 -6.44 -2.24 5.58
C ALA A 322 -6.36 -0.72 5.39
N LEU A 323 -7.16 -0.17 4.45
CA LEU A 323 -7.17 1.27 4.17
C LEU A 323 -7.57 2.11 5.39
N PRO A 324 -8.70 1.88 6.09
CA PRO A 324 -9.06 2.67 7.26
C PRO A 324 -8.01 2.62 8.39
N ARG A 325 -7.38 1.46 8.60
CA ARG A 325 -6.32 1.31 9.61
C ARG A 325 -5.06 2.07 9.23
N SER A 326 -4.64 2.00 7.96
CA SER A 326 -3.49 2.76 7.46
C SER A 326 -3.73 4.26 7.61
N LEU A 327 -4.92 4.74 7.22
CA LEU A 327 -5.27 6.17 7.36
C LEU A 327 -5.34 6.63 8.81
N SER A 328 -5.76 5.76 9.75
CA SER A 328 -5.69 6.08 11.17
C SER A 328 -4.26 6.33 11.66
N LYS A 329 -3.28 5.56 11.14
CA LYS A 329 -1.85 5.78 11.45
C LYS A 329 -1.32 7.06 10.81
N VAL A 330 -1.73 7.35 9.58
CA VAL A 330 -1.43 8.62 8.91
C VAL A 330 -1.95 9.80 9.73
N CYS A 331 -3.20 9.76 10.19
CA CYS A 331 -3.77 10.81 11.03
C CYS A 331 -3.03 10.97 12.36
N GLN A 332 -2.58 9.88 12.97
CA GLN A 332 -1.74 9.92 14.16
C GLN A 332 -0.37 10.56 13.88
N GLN A 333 0.23 10.28 12.73
CA GLN A 333 1.48 10.94 12.32
C GLN A 333 1.25 12.43 12.04
N LEU A 334 0.18 12.78 11.35
CA LEU A 334 -0.17 14.18 11.06
C LEU A 334 -0.44 14.99 12.35
N SER A 335 -0.94 14.35 13.42
CA SER A 335 -1.17 15.04 14.69
C SER A 335 0.11 15.45 15.44
N THR A 336 1.27 14.92 15.05
CA THR A 336 2.56 15.26 15.66
C THR A 336 3.35 16.29 14.83
N LEU A 337 2.93 16.56 13.60
CA LEU A 337 3.58 17.53 12.72
C LEU A 337 3.08 18.95 13.01
N PRO A 338 3.93 19.98 12.90
CA PRO A 338 3.51 21.37 13.00
C PRO A 338 2.42 21.70 11.97
N PRO A 339 1.28 22.27 12.39
CA PRO A 339 0.21 22.62 11.47
C PRO A 339 0.60 23.85 10.61
N SER A 340 0.44 23.73 9.30
CA SER A 340 0.62 24.78 8.30
C SER A 340 -0.58 24.82 7.36
N ALA A 341 -1.14 26.01 7.17
CA ALA A 341 -2.21 26.23 6.20
C ALA A 341 -1.67 26.28 4.75
N SER A 342 -0.39 26.63 4.57
CA SER A 342 0.28 26.72 3.27
C SER A 342 1.12 25.46 3.01
N SER A 343 1.18 25.04 1.74
CA SER A 343 2.04 23.96 1.28
C SER A 343 3.45 24.46 0.97
N GLN A 344 4.46 23.75 1.45
CA GLN A 344 5.86 24.00 1.07
C GLN A 344 6.14 23.53 -0.35
N LEU A 345 5.59 22.39 -0.75
CA LEU A 345 5.75 21.83 -2.11
C LEU A 345 5.26 22.80 -3.19
N LEU A 346 4.17 23.53 -2.92
CA LEU A 346 3.64 24.53 -3.86
C LEU A 346 4.27 25.92 -3.70
N ALA A 347 4.83 26.25 -2.52
CA ALA A 347 5.52 27.52 -2.32
C ALA A 347 6.87 27.57 -3.06
N GLU A 348 7.54 26.42 -3.18
CA GLU A 348 8.78 26.27 -3.94
C GLU A 348 8.55 26.31 -5.45
N ALA A 349 7.31 26.08 -5.90
CA ALA A 349 6.96 26.26 -7.29
C ALA A 349 6.98 27.76 -7.64
N PRO A 350 7.84 28.23 -8.58
CA PRO A 350 7.77 29.59 -9.06
C PRO A 350 6.35 29.86 -9.52
N MET A 351 5.68 30.81 -8.85
CA MET A 351 4.30 31.18 -9.17
C MET A 351 4.22 31.54 -10.65
N LEU A 352 3.77 30.58 -11.48
CA LEU A 352 3.42 30.85 -12.84
C LEU A 352 2.19 31.74 -12.77
N ALA A 353 2.37 33.02 -13.09
CA ALA A 353 1.27 33.96 -13.22
C ALA A 353 0.18 33.29 -14.07
N PRO A 354 -1.11 33.40 -13.69
CA PRO A 354 -2.20 32.73 -14.38
C PRO A 354 -2.09 33.04 -15.86
N THR A 355 -1.82 32.00 -16.65
CA THR A 355 -1.70 32.14 -18.10
C THR A 355 -3.07 32.65 -18.59
N PRO A 356 -3.14 33.82 -19.24
CA PRO A 356 -4.41 34.35 -19.72
C PRO A 356 -5.06 33.31 -20.62
N ALA A 357 -6.34 33.03 -20.38
CA ALA A 357 -7.10 32.02 -21.10
C ALA A 357 -6.85 32.16 -22.62
N PRO A 358 -6.48 31.08 -23.32
CA PRO A 358 -6.20 31.15 -24.74
C PRO A 358 -7.43 31.68 -25.47
N THR A 359 -7.28 32.83 -26.11
CA THR A 359 -8.31 33.38 -26.99
C THR A 359 -8.61 32.34 -28.08
N PRO A 360 -9.88 31.94 -28.28
CA PRO A 360 -10.22 30.89 -29.24
C PRO A 360 -9.89 31.38 -30.64
N THR A 361 -8.70 31.00 -31.11
CA THR A 361 -8.30 31.21 -32.50
C THR A 361 -8.96 30.09 -33.28
N LEU A 362 -10.00 30.45 -34.05
CA LEU A 362 -10.70 29.58 -35.00
C LEU A 362 -9.68 29.04 -36.03
N ALA A 363 -9.05 27.91 -35.69
CA ALA A 363 -8.20 27.18 -36.61
C ALA A 363 -9.08 26.34 -37.54
N ARG A 364 -9.04 26.72 -38.82
CA ARG A 364 -9.69 26.09 -39.96
C ARG A 364 -9.36 24.59 -40.05
N PRO A 365 -10.34 23.70 -40.32
CA PRO A 365 -10.09 22.27 -40.40
C PRO A 365 -9.23 21.94 -41.62
N ARG A 366 -8.05 21.36 -41.39
CA ARG A 366 -7.27 20.69 -42.44
C ARG A 366 -7.69 19.22 -42.49
N HIS A 367 -8.35 18.84 -43.57
CA HIS A 367 -8.55 17.45 -43.96
C HIS A 367 -7.18 16.81 -44.22
N ALA A 368 -6.76 15.88 -43.36
CA ALA A 368 -5.68 14.95 -43.63
C ALA A 368 -6.27 13.56 -43.88
N SER A 369 -6.28 13.18 -45.15
CA SER A 369 -6.48 11.81 -45.61
C SER A 369 -5.24 10.99 -45.26
N SER A 370 -5.42 9.89 -44.53
CA SER A 370 -4.37 8.88 -44.33
C SER A 370 -4.99 7.50 -44.32
N ALA A 371 -4.90 6.82 -45.46
CA ALA A 371 -5.15 5.41 -45.60
C ALA A 371 -4.20 4.60 -44.69
N ARG A 372 -4.77 3.69 -43.89
CA ARG A 372 -4.00 2.70 -43.11
C ARG A 372 -4.33 1.30 -43.64
N ALA A 373 -3.29 0.60 -44.09
CA ALA A 373 -3.33 -0.80 -44.51
C ALA A 373 -3.52 -1.74 -43.29
N PRO A 374 -4.13 -2.93 -43.48
CA PRO A 374 -4.33 -3.89 -42.40
C PRO A 374 -3.07 -4.73 -42.17
N LEU A 375 -2.49 -4.61 -40.97
CA LEU A 375 -1.48 -5.55 -40.47
C LEU A 375 -2.19 -6.73 -39.79
N HIS A 376 -2.30 -7.85 -40.50
CA HIS A 376 -2.60 -9.14 -39.91
C HIS A 376 -1.41 -9.60 -39.05
N ARG A 377 -1.60 -9.64 -37.73
CA ARG A 377 -0.66 -10.24 -36.79
C ARG A 377 -1.20 -11.63 -36.40
N GLY A 378 -0.49 -12.67 -36.82
CA GLY A 378 -0.83 -14.06 -36.52
C GLY A 378 -0.75 -14.36 -35.02
N LEU A 379 -1.83 -14.92 -34.49
CA LEU A 379 -1.89 -15.54 -33.17
C LEU A 379 -1.11 -16.86 -33.21
N VAL A 380 0.06 -16.88 -32.58
CA VAL A 380 0.77 -18.13 -32.27
C VAL A 380 0.22 -18.63 -30.93
N ALA A 381 -0.47 -19.77 -30.96
CA ALA A 381 -0.94 -20.45 -29.76
C ALA A 381 0.25 -20.93 -28.91
N PRO A 382 0.26 -20.73 -27.58
CA PRO A 382 1.30 -21.27 -26.73
C PRO A 382 1.15 -22.80 -26.63
N PRO A 383 2.26 -23.56 -26.53
CA PRO A 383 2.22 -25.00 -26.42
C PRO A 383 1.48 -25.43 -25.15
N ALA A 384 0.48 -26.28 -25.32
CA ALA A 384 -0.29 -26.92 -24.26
C ALA A 384 0.56 -27.98 -23.54
N GLY A 385 1.47 -27.54 -22.68
CA GLY A 385 2.29 -28.44 -21.89
C GLY A 385 2.96 -27.70 -20.74
N GLY A 386 2.33 -27.70 -19.56
CA GLY A 386 3.06 -27.24 -18.36
C GLY A 386 2.26 -26.68 -17.19
N ARG A 387 0.92 -26.70 -17.18
CA ARG A 387 0.14 -26.19 -16.01
C ARG A 387 0.50 -26.93 -14.71
N TRP A 388 0.83 -28.22 -14.76
CA TRP A 388 1.27 -28.99 -13.59
C TRP A 388 2.66 -28.60 -13.09
N SER A 389 3.58 -28.18 -13.98
CA SER A 389 4.96 -27.84 -13.60
C SER A 389 5.07 -26.51 -12.85
N ALA A 390 4.13 -25.58 -13.08
CA ALA A 390 4.09 -24.29 -12.38
C ALA A 390 3.55 -24.46 -10.96
N TRP A 391 2.47 -25.24 -10.78
CA TRP A 391 1.94 -25.58 -9.47
C TRP A 391 2.92 -26.39 -8.62
N LEU A 392 3.64 -27.35 -9.23
CA LEU A 392 4.65 -28.13 -8.52
C LEU A 392 5.85 -27.27 -8.09
N ARG A 393 6.28 -26.31 -8.92
CA ARG A 393 7.34 -25.36 -8.56
C ARG A 393 6.92 -24.41 -7.43
N VAL A 394 5.67 -23.96 -7.44
CA VAL A 394 5.10 -23.16 -6.34
C VAL A 394 5.04 -24.02 -5.07
N LEU A 395 4.46 -25.21 -5.12
CA LEU A 395 4.41 -26.15 -3.99
C LEU A 395 5.80 -26.46 -3.43
N LEU A 396 6.78 -26.77 -4.27
CA LEU A 396 8.15 -27.05 -3.83
C LEU A 396 8.83 -25.83 -3.22
N ARG A 397 8.63 -24.63 -3.79
CA ARG A 397 9.25 -23.40 -3.27
C ARG A 397 8.72 -23.01 -1.88
N TYR A 398 7.47 -23.36 -1.56
CA TYR A 398 6.84 -23.04 -0.27
C TYR A 398 6.82 -24.21 0.73
N ALA A 399 6.80 -25.46 0.26
CA ALA A 399 6.84 -26.64 1.13
C ALA A 399 8.27 -27.03 1.52
N ALA A 400 9.30 -26.73 0.70
CA ALA A 400 10.67 -27.13 0.99
C ALA A 400 11.21 -26.56 2.32
N PRO A 401 11.03 -25.27 2.68
CA PRO A 401 11.49 -24.76 3.98
C PRO A 401 10.79 -25.45 5.16
N ALA A 402 9.49 -25.73 5.02
CA ALA A 402 8.69 -26.43 6.04
C ALA A 402 9.12 -27.90 6.20
N LEU A 403 9.42 -28.60 5.09
CA LEU A 403 9.92 -29.96 5.10
C LEU A 403 11.33 -30.05 5.71
N VAL A 404 12.20 -29.08 5.40
CA VAL A 404 13.55 -29.00 6.00
C VAL A 404 13.45 -28.75 7.51
N ALA A 405 12.58 -27.85 7.96
CA ALA A 405 12.36 -27.61 9.39
C ALA A 405 11.78 -28.83 10.13
N ALA A 406 10.87 -29.56 9.51
CA ALA A 406 10.32 -30.80 10.06
C ALA A 406 11.39 -31.91 10.15
N ALA A 407 12.21 -32.07 9.11
CA ALA A 407 13.28 -33.05 9.08
C ALA A 407 14.38 -32.76 10.12
N THR A 408 14.77 -31.49 10.30
CA THR A 408 15.76 -31.11 11.33
C THR A 408 15.20 -31.31 12.73
N SER A 409 13.94 -30.99 12.98
CA SER A 409 13.28 -31.24 14.27
C SER A 409 13.23 -32.74 14.61
N LEU A 410 12.92 -33.60 13.64
CA LEU A 410 12.92 -35.06 13.82
C LEU A 410 14.34 -35.60 14.10
N LEU A 411 15.35 -35.09 13.41
CA LEU A 411 16.74 -35.48 13.63
C LEU A 411 17.22 -35.13 15.05
N VAL A 412 16.88 -33.94 15.54
CA VAL A 412 17.21 -33.50 16.90
C VAL A 412 16.55 -34.39 17.95
N GLN A 413 15.26 -34.70 17.79
CA GLN A 413 14.58 -35.61 18.71
C GLN A 413 15.17 -37.01 18.71
N PHE A 414 15.59 -37.51 17.54
CA PHE A 414 16.23 -38.81 17.41
C PHE A 414 17.60 -38.87 18.13
N VAL A 415 18.41 -37.82 17.98
CA VAL A 415 19.73 -37.73 18.63
C VAL A 415 19.60 -37.60 20.14
N ILE A 416 18.68 -36.78 20.63
CA ILE A 416 18.44 -36.59 22.06
C ILE A 416 17.84 -37.87 22.68
N GLY A 417 16.87 -38.49 22.00
CA GLY A 417 16.25 -39.73 22.45
C GLY A 417 17.22 -40.91 22.54
N ARG A 418 18.22 -40.99 21.64
CA ARG A 418 19.29 -42.00 21.72
C ARG A 418 20.26 -41.79 22.88
N ARG A 419 20.53 -40.54 23.28
CA ARG A 419 21.38 -40.23 24.44
C ARG A 419 20.73 -40.63 25.77
N TRP A 420 19.40 -40.56 25.85
CA TRP A 420 18.65 -40.93 27.05
C TRP A 420 18.44 -42.44 27.22
N ARG A 421 18.56 -43.25 26.17
CA ARG A 421 18.48 -44.73 26.28
C ARG A 421 19.83 -45.41 26.56
N ARG A 422 20.94 -44.66 26.55
CA ARG A 422 22.29 -45.17 26.84
C ARG A 422 22.80 -44.79 28.24
N ARG A 423 21.99 -44.08 29.01
CA ARG A 423 22.12 -43.94 30.47
C ARG A 423 21.01 -44.73 31.09
#